data_AF-A0A6B7EVN0-F1
#
_entry.id   AF-A0A6B7EVN0-F1
#
_cell.length_a   1.000
_cell.length_b   1.000
_cell.length_c   1.000
_cell.angle_alpha   90.00
_cell.angle_beta   90.00
_cell.angle_gamma   90.00
#
_symmetry.space_group_name_H-M   'P 1'
#
loop_
_entity.id
_entity.type
_entity.pdbx_description
1 polymer ?
#
loop_
_entity_poly.entity_id
_entity_poly.type
_entity_poly.pdbx_seq_one_letter_code
_entity_poly.pdbx_strand_id
1 'polypeptide(L)'
;MSFTNLIPIKKFMNNRFIKSVEKVHMKKDLKKLFVGDTVKVGVFVEEGNKERVQFYEGIILAKSKSCINFTISIRKVFQGIGVERAFLVNSPKFASIEVLKSSRVSKSKLYYLRNIIGKAGRLKQRFNKK
;
A
#
# COMPACT_ATOMS: atom_id res chain seq x y z
N MET A 1 47.73 23.09 -17.96
CA MET A 1 47.45 22.80 -16.54
C MET A 1 46.06 22.18 -16.43
N SER A 2 46.02 20.86 -16.40
CA SER A 2 44.82 20.02 -16.34
C SER A 2 44.44 19.73 -14.90
N PHE A 3 43.37 20.35 -14.40
CA PHE A 3 42.70 19.91 -13.18
C PHE A 3 41.44 19.12 -13.55
N THR A 4 41.65 17.90 -14.03
CA THR A 4 40.64 16.83 -13.97
C THR A 4 40.62 16.31 -12.54
N ASN A 5 39.45 16.37 -11.89
CA ASN A 5 38.87 15.35 -11.00
C ASN A 5 37.84 15.99 -10.07
N LEU A 6 36.74 16.45 -10.66
CA LEU A 6 35.46 16.48 -9.93
C LEU A 6 35.10 15.02 -9.64
N ILE A 7 35.39 14.61 -8.42
CA ILE A 7 34.96 13.33 -7.84
C ILE A 7 33.47 13.19 -8.11
N PRO A 8 33.00 12.14 -8.82
CA PRO A 8 31.58 11.92 -8.96
C PRO A 8 31.04 11.64 -7.56
N ILE A 9 30.25 12.57 -7.02
CA ILE A 9 29.47 12.46 -5.77
C ILE A 9 28.59 11.20 -5.76
N LYS A 10 28.47 10.51 -6.90
CA LYS A 10 27.80 9.24 -7.12
C LYS A 10 28.54 8.00 -6.58
N LYS A 11 29.33 8.11 -5.50
CA LYS A 11 30.01 6.96 -4.88
C LYS A 11 30.09 7.00 -3.35
N PHE A 12 28.99 7.38 -2.69
CA PHE A 12 28.77 7.03 -1.28
C PHE A 12 27.27 6.84 -1.01
N MET A 13 26.70 5.71 -1.46
CA MET A 13 25.42 5.22 -0.95
C MET A 13 25.70 3.96 -0.14
N ASN A 14 26.17 4.16 1.10
CA ASN A 14 26.25 3.10 2.10
C ASN A 14 24.82 2.72 2.55
N ASN A 15 24.10 2.03 1.66
CA ASN A 15 22.74 1.53 1.89
C ASN A 15 22.63 0.52 3.03
N ARG A 16 23.76 0.06 3.60
CA ARG A 16 23.76 -0.99 4.64
C ARG A 16 23.20 -0.48 5.96
N PHE A 17 23.59 0.72 6.40
CA PHE A 17 23.10 1.33 7.64
C PHE A 17 21.63 1.74 7.55
N ILE A 18 21.23 2.32 6.43
CA ILE A 18 19.81 2.67 6.20
C ILE A 18 18.95 1.41 6.21
N LYS A 19 19.37 0.35 5.50
CA LYS A 19 18.65 -0.93 5.51
C LYS A 19 18.58 -1.57 6.88
N SER A 20 19.63 -1.47 7.71
CA SER A 20 19.59 -2.03 9.07
C SER A 20 18.57 -1.31 9.93
N VAL A 21 18.48 0.03 9.83
CA VAL A 21 17.47 0.83 10.54
C VAL A 21 16.06 0.51 10.02
N GLU A 22 15.86 0.50 8.70
CA GLU A 22 14.54 0.19 8.12
C GLU A 22 14.03 -1.19 8.53
N LYS A 23 14.91 -2.20 8.63
CA LYS A 23 14.55 -3.57 8.99
C LYS A 23 13.96 -3.68 10.40
N VAL A 24 14.36 -2.81 11.33
CA VAL A 24 13.82 -2.77 12.69
C VAL A 24 12.33 -2.41 12.69
N HIS A 25 11.91 -1.55 11.75
CA HIS A 25 10.55 -1.04 11.68
C HIS A 25 9.68 -1.75 10.62
N MET A 26 10.16 -2.80 9.98
CA MET A 26 9.35 -3.60 9.06
C MET A 26 8.47 -4.61 9.80
N LYS A 27 7.19 -4.68 9.42
CA LYS A 27 6.31 -5.76 9.89
C LYS A 27 6.70 -7.08 9.21
N LYS A 28 6.99 -8.10 10.02
CA LYS A 28 7.46 -9.42 9.54
C LYS A 28 6.32 -10.30 9.00
N ASP A 29 5.11 -10.16 9.54
CA ASP A 29 3.99 -11.07 9.27
C ASP A 29 2.97 -10.53 8.26
N LEU A 30 3.44 -9.84 7.22
CA LEU A 30 2.55 -9.32 6.18
C LEU A 30 2.23 -10.40 5.14
N LYS A 31 0.94 -10.77 5.04
CA LYS A 31 0.44 -11.55 3.91
C LYS A 31 0.76 -10.83 2.60
N LYS A 32 1.00 -11.60 1.53
CA LYS A 32 1.24 -11.03 0.20
C LYS A 32 0.00 -10.27 -0.28
N LEU A 33 0.14 -8.97 -0.49
CA LEU A 33 -0.90 -8.08 -1.01
C LEU A 33 -0.70 -7.86 -2.51
N PHE A 34 -1.77 -7.97 -3.27
CA PHE A 34 -1.79 -7.74 -4.71
C PHE A 34 -2.73 -6.60 -5.08
N VAL A 35 -2.44 -5.97 -6.22
CA VAL A 35 -3.35 -5.00 -6.83
C VAL A 35 -4.60 -5.75 -7.31
N GLY A 36 -5.78 -5.18 -7.03
CA GLY A 36 -7.06 -5.84 -7.28
C GLY A 36 -7.56 -6.72 -6.12
N ASP A 37 -6.80 -6.84 -5.03
CA ASP A 37 -7.32 -7.41 -3.79
C ASP A 37 -8.31 -6.43 -3.12
N THR A 38 -9.44 -6.95 -2.68
CA THR A 38 -10.31 -6.29 -1.72
C THR A 38 -9.81 -6.64 -0.33
N VAL A 39 -9.48 -5.61 0.44
CA VAL A 39 -8.89 -5.75 1.77
C VAL A 39 -9.68 -4.96 2.80
N LYS A 40 -9.67 -5.45 4.04
CA LYS A 40 -10.13 -4.75 5.22
C LYS A 40 -8.91 -4.36 6.05
N VAL A 41 -8.68 -3.06 6.19
CA VAL A 41 -7.55 -2.50 6.93
C VAL A 41 -8.04 -1.91 8.24
N GLY A 42 -7.42 -2.29 9.35
CA GLY A 42 -7.60 -1.62 10.64
C GLY A 42 -6.55 -0.55 10.85
N VAL A 43 -6.96 0.66 11.23
CA VAL A 43 -6.06 1.77 11.55
C VAL A 43 -6.41 2.33 12.93
N PHE A 44 -5.39 2.55 13.76
CA PHE A 44 -5.55 3.25 15.03
C PHE A 44 -5.88 4.72 14.77
N VAL A 45 -6.98 5.18 15.37
CA VAL A 45 -7.44 6.56 15.33
C VAL A 45 -7.59 7.04 16.76
N GLU A 46 -7.00 8.19 17.04
CA GLU A 46 -7.08 8.90 18.31
C GLU A 46 -8.24 9.90 18.24
N GLU A 47 -9.17 9.83 19.18
CA GLU A 47 -10.29 10.76 19.33
C GLU A 47 -10.21 11.38 20.74
N GLY A 48 -9.44 12.47 20.85
CA GLY A 48 -9.10 13.07 22.14
C GLY A 48 -8.24 12.13 22.98
N ASN A 49 -8.80 11.63 24.09
CA ASN A 49 -8.09 10.73 25.02
C ASN A 49 -8.39 9.23 24.80
N LYS A 50 -9.17 8.87 23.77
CA LYS A 50 -9.53 7.47 23.49
C LYS A 50 -8.91 7.02 22.18
N GLU A 51 -8.41 5.79 22.16
CA GLU A 51 -7.92 5.12 20.97
C GLU A 51 -8.90 4.05 20.51
N ARG A 52 -9.17 3.99 19.21
CA ARG A 52 -9.97 2.93 18.59
C ARG A 52 -9.38 2.47 17.27
N VAL A 53 -9.69 1.24 16.89
CA VAL A 53 -9.36 0.71 15.55
C VAL A 53 -10.51 1.02 14.60
N GLN A 54 -10.27 1.90 13.63
CA GLN A 54 -11.21 2.16 12.55
C GLN A 54 -10.90 1.24 11.36
N PHE A 55 -11.93 0.56 10.85
CA PHE A 55 -11.79 -0.28 9.67
C PHE A 55 -12.09 0.47 8.36
N TYR A 56 -11.24 0.24 7.38
CA TYR A 56 -11.41 0.71 6.01
C TYR A 56 -11.35 -0.47 5.05
N GLU A 57 -12.47 -0.72 4.36
CA GLU A 57 -12.58 -1.80 3.38
C GLU A 57 -12.64 -1.25 1.96
N GLY A 58 -11.83 -1.80 1.06
CA GLY A 58 -11.86 -1.43 -0.35
C GLY A 58 -10.85 -2.18 -1.20
N ILE A 59 -10.77 -1.81 -2.48
CA ILE A 59 -9.89 -2.44 -3.47
C ILE A 59 -8.53 -1.74 -3.47
N ILE A 60 -7.44 -2.51 -3.43
CA ILE A 60 -6.09 -2.00 -3.67
C ILE A 60 -5.96 -1.60 -5.15
N LEU A 61 -5.92 -0.29 -5.41
CA LEU A 61 -5.70 0.26 -6.75
C LEU A 61 -4.25 0.16 -7.18
N ALA A 62 -3.34 0.40 -6.25
CA ALA A 62 -1.93 0.50 -6.52
C ALA A 62 -1.13 0.20 -5.26
N LYS A 63 0.08 -0.31 -5.49
CA LYS A 63 1.13 -0.38 -4.47
C LYS A 63 2.28 0.52 -4.94
N SER A 64 2.91 1.20 -4.01
CA SER A 64 4.01 2.12 -4.32
C SER A 64 5.12 1.98 -3.29
N LYS A 65 6.33 2.35 -3.74
CA LYS A 65 7.57 2.31 -2.97
C LYS A 65 7.91 0.89 -2.49
N SER A 66 9.04 0.76 -1.81
CA SER A 66 9.51 -0.48 -1.22
C SER A 66 9.99 -0.22 0.21
N CYS A 67 10.35 -1.29 0.92
CA CYS A 67 10.88 -1.24 2.27
C CYS A 67 9.94 -0.51 3.25
N ILE A 68 10.48 0.37 4.10
CA ILE A 68 9.73 1.05 5.17
C ILE A 68 8.58 1.89 4.61
N ASN A 69 8.77 2.46 3.42
CA ASN A 69 7.83 3.35 2.76
C ASN A 69 6.74 2.61 1.96
N PHE A 70 6.66 1.28 2.07
CA PHE A 70 5.67 0.48 1.35
C PHE A 70 4.25 0.98 1.62
N THR A 71 3.62 1.46 0.55
CA THR A 71 2.31 2.12 0.59
C THR A 71 1.31 1.38 -0.28
N ILE A 72 0.09 1.24 0.21
CA ILE A 72 -1.05 0.74 -0.56
C ILE A 72 -2.10 1.83 -0.71
N SER A 73 -2.64 2.01 -1.91
CA SER A 73 -3.75 2.94 -2.18
C SER A 73 -5.03 2.14 -2.34
N ILE A 74 -6.01 2.40 -1.47
CA ILE A 74 -7.26 1.65 -1.40
C ILE A 74 -8.43 2.56 -1.79
N ARG A 75 -9.26 2.09 -2.72
CA ARG A 75 -10.48 2.77 -3.17
C ARG A 75 -11.72 2.04 -2.69
N LYS A 76 -12.71 2.79 -2.22
CA LYS A 76 -14.07 2.32 -1.99
C LYS A 76 -15.07 3.37 -2.45
N VAL A 77 -16.31 2.95 -2.69
CA VAL A 77 -17.42 3.90 -2.83
C VAL A 77 -18.16 3.88 -1.50
N PHE A 78 -18.33 5.05 -0.90
CA PHE A 78 -19.02 5.23 0.36
C PHE A 78 -20.10 6.28 0.18
N GLN A 79 -21.36 5.91 0.43
CA GLN A 79 -22.52 6.80 0.26
C GLN A 79 -22.55 7.50 -1.12
N GLY A 80 -22.25 6.75 -2.18
CA GLY A 80 -22.21 7.27 -3.56
C GLY A 80 -20.94 8.04 -3.93
N ILE A 81 -20.07 8.34 -2.97
CA ILE A 81 -18.83 9.11 -3.20
C ILE A 81 -17.63 8.15 -3.28
N GLY A 82 -16.81 8.31 -4.31
CA GLY A 82 -15.55 7.56 -4.44
C GLY A 82 -14.50 8.08 -3.46
N VAL A 83 -14.13 7.28 -2.48
CA VAL A 83 -13.12 7.60 -1.46
C VAL A 83 -11.85 6.80 -1.72
N GLU A 84 -10.71 7.48 -1.71
CA GLU A 84 -9.39 6.86 -1.81
C GLU A 84 -8.56 7.23 -0.58
N ARG A 85 -7.86 6.25 -0.02
CA ARG A 85 -6.90 6.47 1.06
C ARG A 85 -5.62 5.68 0.81
N ALA A 86 -4.48 6.33 1.08
CA ALA A 86 -3.18 5.70 1.05
C ALA A 86 -2.79 5.29 2.47
N PHE A 87 -2.32 4.06 2.63
CA PHE A 87 -1.88 3.52 3.91
C PHE A 87 -0.42 3.09 3.84
N LEU A 88 0.36 3.54 4.82
CA LEU A 88 1.71 3.06 5.07
C LEU A 88 1.62 1.76 5.87
N VAL A 89 1.97 0.65 5.23
CA VAL A 89 1.73 -0.68 5.81
C VAL A 89 2.59 -0.95 7.05
N ASN A 90 3.80 -0.37 7.08
CA ASN A 90 4.71 -0.49 8.21
C ASN A 90 4.50 0.61 9.29
N SER A 91 3.49 1.47 9.13
CA SER A 91 3.21 2.49 10.14
C SER A 91 2.75 1.86 11.46
N PRO A 92 3.12 2.42 12.63
CA PRO A 92 2.58 2.00 13.92
C PRO A 92 1.05 2.16 13.99
N LYS A 93 0.49 3.16 13.27
CA LYS A 93 -0.97 3.36 13.19
C LYS A 93 -1.68 2.29 12.39
N PHE A 94 -0.97 1.48 11.61
CA PHE A 94 -1.54 0.38 10.84
C PHE A 94 -1.70 -0.84 11.75
N ALA A 95 -2.93 -1.14 12.17
CA ALA A 95 -3.20 -2.20 13.12
C ALA A 95 -3.18 -3.58 12.44
N SER A 96 -4.01 -3.75 11.40
CA SER A 96 -4.20 -5.06 10.75
C SER A 96 -4.60 -4.93 9.29
N ILE A 97 -4.36 -6.00 8.53
CA ILE A 97 -4.87 -6.15 7.17
C ILE A 97 -5.36 -7.56 6.91
N GLU A 98 -6.58 -7.64 6.40
CA GLU A 98 -7.21 -8.89 5.99
C GLU A 98 -7.54 -8.81 4.49
N VAL A 99 -7.18 -9.86 3.74
CA VAL A 99 -7.57 -10.00 2.33
C VAL A 99 -8.89 -10.75 2.28
N LEU A 100 -9.96 -10.05 1.89
CA LEU A 100 -11.31 -10.62 1.81
C LEU A 100 -11.53 -11.33 0.47
N LYS A 101 -11.00 -10.75 -0.60
CA LYS A 101 -11.18 -11.25 -1.96
C LYS A 101 -10.02 -10.84 -2.84
N SER A 102 -9.49 -11.77 -3.64
CA SER A 102 -8.51 -11.46 -4.68
C SER A 102 -9.16 -11.45 -6.06
N SER A 103 -8.80 -10.46 -6.88
CA SER A 103 -9.31 -10.35 -8.25
C SER A 103 -8.22 -10.60 -9.28
N ARG A 104 -8.60 -11.15 -10.44
CA ARG A 104 -7.69 -11.29 -11.59
C ARG A 104 -7.63 -9.95 -12.31
N VAL A 105 -6.47 -9.32 -12.26
CA VAL A 105 -6.17 -8.07 -12.96
C VAL A 105 -4.90 -8.21 -13.80
N SER A 106 -4.82 -7.47 -14.90
CA SER A 106 -3.64 -7.43 -15.78
C SER A 106 -2.79 -6.19 -15.57
N LYS A 107 -3.38 -5.09 -15.09
CA LYS A 107 -2.67 -3.82 -14.87
C LYS A 107 -2.06 -3.76 -13.47
N SER A 108 -0.86 -3.18 -13.39
CA SER A 108 -0.16 -2.92 -12.12
C SER A 108 -0.79 -1.78 -11.31
N LYS A 109 -1.61 -0.93 -11.94
CA LYS A 109 -2.39 0.14 -11.30
C LYS A 109 -3.79 0.20 -11.91
N LEU A 110 -4.82 0.26 -11.07
CA LEU A 110 -6.23 0.21 -11.49
C LEU A 110 -6.91 1.59 -11.50
N TYR A 111 -6.17 2.65 -11.81
CA TYR A 111 -6.72 4.02 -11.79
C TYR A 111 -7.92 4.22 -12.72
N TYR A 112 -8.07 3.37 -13.73
CA TYR A 112 -9.25 3.36 -14.59
C TYR A 112 -10.56 3.11 -13.81
N LEU A 113 -10.52 2.43 -12.66
CA LEU A 113 -11.68 2.22 -11.78
C LEU A 113 -12.21 3.52 -11.13
N ARG A 114 -11.52 4.66 -11.32
CA ARG A 114 -12.01 5.97 -10.88
C ARG A 114 -13.19 6.46 -11.71
N ASN A 115 -13.15 6.18 -13.01
CA ASN A 115 -14.10 6.70 -13.98
C ASN A 115 -15.19 5.69 -14.33
N ILE A 116 -15.08 4.45 -13.84
CA ILE A 116 -16.04 3.38 -14.11
C ILE A 116 -16.98 3.21 -12.93
N ILE A 117 -18.28 3.18 -13.23
CA ILE A 117 -19.36 3.07 -12.24
C ILE A 117 -20.15 1.78 -12.48
N GLY A 118 -20.72 1.22 -11.42
CA GLY A 118 -21.64 0.10 -11.50
C GLY A 118 -21.00 -1.22 -11.96
N LYS A 119 -21.73 -1.99 -12.78
CA LYS A 119 -21.35 -3.35 -13.18
C LYS A 119 -20.01 -3.40 -13.93
N ALA A 120 -19.69 -2.37 -14.71
CA ALA A 120 -18.45 -2.30 -15.50
C ALA A 120 -17.19 -2.21 -14.62
N GLY A 121 -17.30 -1.70 -13.39
CA GLY A 121 -16.18 -1.61 -12.45
C GLY A 121 -15.89 -2.92 -11.72
N ARG A 122 -16.74 -3.94 -11.88
CA ARG A 122 -16.63 -5.20 -11.14
C ARG A 122 -15.48 -6.05 -11.69
N LEU A 123 -14.48 -6.28 -10.85
CA LEU A 123 -13.35 -7.15 -11.20
C LEU A 123 -13.72 -8.63 -11.09
N LYS A 124 -13.20 -9.44 -12.02
CA LYS A 124 -13.36 -10.90 -12.01
C LYS A 124 -12.57 -11.48 -10.84
N GLN A 125 -13.23 -12.31 -10.02
CA GLN A 125 -12.59 -12.95 -8.88
C GLN A 125 -11.54 -13.95 -9.35
N ARG A 126 -10.39 -13.98 -8.67
CA ARG A 126 -9.40 -15.03 -8.78
C ARG A 126 -9.77 -16.11 -7.77
N PHE A 127 -10.19 -17.28 -8.26
CA PHE A 127 -10.26 -18.47 -7.45
C PHE A 127 -8.91 -19.17 -7.57
N ASN A 128 -8.10 -19.11 -6.52
CA ASN A 128 -7.01 -20.09 -6.42
C ASN A 128 -7.69 -21.41 -6.09
N LYS A 129 -7.50 -22.45 -6.91
CA LYS A 129 -7.69 -23.82 -6.44
C LYS A 129 -6.71 -23.99 -5.27
N LYS A 130 -7.24 -24.27 -4.08
CA LYS A 130 -6.42 -24.80 -3.00
C LYS A 130 -5.79 -26.11 -3.46
#